data_AF-A0A543PYA3-F1
#
_entry.id   AF-A0A543PYA3-F1
#
_cell.length_a   1.000
_cell.length_b   1.000
_cell.length_c   1.000
_cell.angle_alpha   90.00
_cell.angle_beta   90.00
_cell.angle_gamma   90.00
#
_symmetry.space_group_name_H-M   'P 1'
#
loop_
_entity.id
_entity.type
_entity.pdbx_description
1 polymer ?
#
loop_
_entity_poly.entity_id
_entity_poly.type
_entity_poly.pdbx_seq_one_letter_code
_entity_poly.pdbx_strand_id
1 'polypeptide(L)'
;MSRPPIPGHETAPGFGAGRRAVVVTASTRAADGTYADRSGPVIVDRLLSWGFSVGHPVVVPDGDELGLALRDALASEPDLVLTTGGTGLTPTDATPEQTLPLLDRLVPGVAEAIRAAGVAKGVPTAMLSRGLAGVAGRTFLVNLPGSRGGVADALDVLEPVLGHALAQIPGSDHDSVHDSGHQAVQHKHHGTHHAKHHAKNRGDHQ
;
A
#
# COMPACT_ATOMS: atom_id res chain seq x y z
N MET A 1 -10.49 4.46 46.96
CA MET A 1 -9.41 5.24 46.32
C MET A 1 -9.40 4.86 44.85
N SER A 2 -9.66 5.80 43.93
CA SER A 2 -9.64 5.51 42.50
C SER A 2 -8.20 5.53 41.98
N ARG A 3 -7.83 4.62 41.07
CA ARG A 3 -6.54 4.70 40.37
C ARG A 3 -6.56 5.93 39.45
N PRO A 4 -5.48 6.72 39.35
CA PRO A 4 -5.38 7.77 38.34
C PRO A 4 -5.36 7.14 36.93
N PRO A 5 -5.82 7.87 35.89
CA PRO A 5 -5.70 7.42 34.52
C PRO A 5 -4.22 7.28 34.13
N ILE A 6 -3.90 6.26 33.34
CA ILE A 6 -2.55 6.05 32.79
C ILE A 6 -2.35 7.09 31.67
N PRO A 7 -1.32 7.94 31.72
CA PRO A 7 -1.02 8.87 30.63
C PRO A 7 -0.53 8.12 29.39
N GLY A 8 -1.02 8.53 28.21
CA GLY A 8 -0.33 8.31 26.94
C GLY A 8 0.03 6.86 26.59
N HIS A 9 -0.97 6.01 26.34
CA HIS A 9 -0.74 4.92 25.38
C HIS A 9 -0.77 5.54 23.98
N GLU A 10 0.38 6.09 23.57
CA GLU A 10 0.56 6.59 22.21
C GLU A 10 0.38 5.38 21.27
N THR A 11 -0.74 5.36 20.54
CA THR A 11 -1.01 4.31 19.56
C THR A 11 0.10 4.38 18.53
N ALA A 12 0.83 3.28 18.34
CA ALA A 12 1.91 3.23 17.36
C ALA A 12 1.42 3.81 16.03
N PRO A 13 2.17 4.75 15.41
CA PRO A 13 1.70 5.45 14.23
C PRO A 13 1.28 4.45 13.15
N GLY A 14 0.08 4.64 12.60
CA GLY A 14 -0.45 3.78 11.54
C GLY A 14 0.52 3.75 10.34
N PHE A 15 0.47 2.69 9.54
CA PHE A 15 1.45 2.51 8.45
C PHE A 15 1.37 3.58 7.35
N GLY A 16 0.34 4.42 7.34
CA GLY A 16 0.24 5.63 6.51
C GLY A 16 0.91 6.87 7.10
N ALA A 17 1.36 6.85 8.36
CA ALA A 17 1.95 8.02 9.02
C ALA A 17 3.15 8.58 8.25
N GLY A 18 3.15 9.89 8.03
CA GLY A 18 4.14 10.59 7.21
C GLY A 18 3.96 10.43 5.69
N ARG A 19 3.05 9.57 5.23
CA ARG A 19 2.81 9.29 3.80
C ARG A 19 1.63 10.07 3.24
N ARG A 20 1.72 10.51 1.99
CA ARG A 20 0.64 11.20 1.26
C ARG A 20 -0.11 10.22 0.36
N ALA A 21 -1.43 10.36 0.32
CA ALA A 21 -2.28 9.62 -0.60
C ALA A 21 -3.26 10.52 -1.35
N VAL A 22 -3.61 10.13 -2.58
CA VAL A 22 -4.64 10.77 -3.41
C VAL A 22 -5.70 9.75 -3.80
N VAL A 23 -6.98 10.18 -3.80
CA VAL A 23 -8.12 9.37 -4.22
C VAL A 23 -8.76 10.00 -5.44
N VAL A 24 -8.97 9.22 -6.50
CA VAL A 24 -9.61 9.69 -7.75
C VAL A 24 -10.82 8.82 -8.09
N THR A 25 -12.01 9.42 -8.14
CA THR A 25 -13.25 8.74 -8.52
C THR A 25 -13.53 8.97 -10.00
N ALA A 26 -13.49 7.89 -10.78
CA ALA A 26 -13.92 7.87 -12.18
C ALA A 26 -15.42 7.59 -12.24
N SER A 27 -16.22 8.64 -12.49
CA SER A 27 -17.64 8.50 -12.79
C SER A 27 -18.24 9.75 -13.42
N THR A 28 -18.60 9.70 -14.70
CA THR A 28 -19.27 10.81 -15.41
C THR A 28 -20.52 11.30 -14.68
N ARG A 29 -21.36 10.37 -14.20
CA ARG A 29 -22.59 10.68 -13.44
C ARG A 29 -22.36 11.21 -12.01
N ALA A 30 -21.13 11.15 -11.50
CA ALA A 30 -20.77 11.83 -10.25
C ALA A 30 -20.19 13.22 -10.53
N ALA A 31 -19.37 13.34 -11.57
CA ALA A 31 -18.79 14.60 -12.01
C ALA A 31 -19.83 15.60 -12.55
N ASP A 32 -20.87 15.11 -13.23
CA ASP A 32 -21.99 15.94 -13.71
C ASP A 32 -23.05 16.27 -12.64
N GLY A 33 -22.91 15.73 -11.42
CA GLY A 33 -23.83 15.95 -10.31
C GLY A 33 -25.11 15.10 -10.33
N THR A 34 -25.30 14.18 -11.27
CA THR A 34 -26.46 13.26 -11.31
C THR A 34 -26.60 12.44 -10.02
N TYR A 35 -25.49 12.08 -9.37
CA TYR A 35 -25.47 11.63 -7.98
C TYR A 35 -24.19 12.04 -7.26
N ALA A 36 -24.24 12.10 -5.93
CA ALA A 36 -23.04 12.23 -5.11
C ALA A 36 -22.18 10.95 -5.16
N ASP A 37 -20.85 11.11 -5.22
CA ASP A 37 -19.90 10.03 -4.96
C ASP A 37 -20.12 9.47 -3.55
N ARG A 38 -20.10 8.14 -3.44
CA ARG A 38 -20.24 7.39 -2.18
C ARG A 38 -19.14 6.34 -2.00
N SER A 39 -18.23 6.22 -2.95
CA SER A 39 -17.12 5.25 -2.98
C SER A 39 -15.80 5.93 -2.63
N GLY A 40 -15.51 7.11 -3.21
CA GLY A 40 -14.34 7.91 -2.86
C GLY A 40 -14.24 8.26 -1.37
N PRO A 41 -15.32 8.73 -0.70
CA PRO A 41 -15.29 9.01 0.74
C PRO A 41 -14.92 7.79 1.61
N VAL A 42 -15.36 6.58 1.22
CA VAL A 42 -15.01 5.35 1.94
C VAL A 42 -13.51 5.05 1.88
N ILE A 43 -12.86 5.38 0.76
CA ILE A 43 -11.41 5.26 0.60
C ILE A 43 -10.71 6.29 1.49
N VAL A 44 -11.14 7.55 1.46
CA VAL A 44 -10.57 8.63 2.28
C VAL A 44 -10.66 8.31 3.77
N ASP A 45 -11.83 7.91 4.27
CA ASP A 45 -12.05 7.54 5.67
C ASP A 45 -11.12 6.38 6.10
N ARG A 46 -10.94 5.37 5.23
CA ARG A 46 -10.05 4.24 5.50
C ARG A 46 -8.57 4.67 5.50
N LEU A 47 -8.14 5.47 4.53
CA LEU A 47 -6.77 5.99 4.46
C LEU A 47 -6.42 6.88 5.67
N LEU A 48 -7.35 7.73 6.11
CA LEU A 48 -7.21 8.51 7.35
C LEU A 48 -7.08 7.59 8.57
N SER A 49 -7.88 6.51 8.65
CA SER A 49 -7.78 5.53 9.74
C SER A 49 -6.44 4.77 9.78
N TRP A 50 -5.74 4.67 8.65
CA TRP A 50 -4.39 4.12 8.54
C TRP A 50 -3.28 5.16 8.75
N GLY A 51 -3.62 6.43 8.93
CA GLY A 51 -2.69 7.53 9.23
C GLY A 51 -2.14 8.30 8.02
N PHE A 52 -2.67 8.08 6.81
CA PHE A 52 -2.24 8.83 5.62
C PHE A 52 -2.71 10.29 5.67
N SER A 53 -1.88 11.19 5.12
CA SER A 53 -2.33 12.53 4.73
C SER A 53 -3.05 12.45 3.39
N VAL A 54 -4.37 12.62 3.39
CA VAL A 54 -5.23 12.54 2.20
C VAL A 54 -6.30 13.65 2.22
N GLY A 55 -6.60 14.19 1.03
CA GLY A 55 -7.64 15.21 0.85
C GLY A 55 -9.02 14.62 0.52
N HIS A 56 -9.95 15.46 0.05
CA HIS A 56 -11.21 14.98 -0.54
C HIS A 56 -10.94 14.20 -1.85
N PRO A 57 -11.84 13.28 -2.25
CA PRO A 57 -11.72 12.58 -3.53
C PRO A 57 -11.80 13.57 -4.70
N VAL A 58 -10.91 13.40 -5.68
CA VAL A 58 -11.00 14.11 -6.96
C VAL A 58 -11.98 13.35 -7.85
N VAL A 59 -13.17 13.91 -8.08
CA VAL A 59 -14.22 13.27 -8.89
C VAL A 59 -14.13 13.79 -10.33
N VAL A 60 -13.99 12.88 -11.30
CA VAL A 60 -13.84 13.20 -12.72
C VAL A 60 -14.70 12.29 -13.60
N PRO A 61 -15.02 12.70 -14.84
CA PRO A 61 -15.62 11.82 -15.83
C PRO A 61 -14.79 10.56 -16.11
N ASP A 62 -15.48 9.54 -16.61
CA ASP A 62 -14.83 8.36 -17.16
C ASP A 62 -14.19 8.70 -18.52
N GLY A 63 -12.94 8.29 -18.77
CA GLY A 63 -12.22 8.57 -20.01
C GLY A 63 -10.93 9.38 -19.81
N ASP A 64 -10.59 10.24 -20.75
CA ASP A 64 -9.32 10.97 -20.79
C ASP A 64 -9.16 11.93 -19.60
N GLU A 65 -10.26 12.44 -19.04
CA GLU A 65 -10.29 13.26 -17.83
C GLU A 65 -9.69 12.55 -16.61
N LEU A 66 -9.86 11.23 -16.52
CA LEU A 66 -9.18 10.42 -15.50
C LEU A 66 -7.68 10.32 -15.77
N GLY A 67 -7.27 10.16 -17.04
CA GLY A 67 -5.86 10.15 -17.42
C GLY A 67 -5.16 11.47 -17.08
N LEU A 68 -5.84 12.60 -17.23
CA LEU A 68 -5.37 13.91 -16.79
C LEU A 68 -5.27 13.98 -15.26
N ALA A 69 -6.34 13.62 -14.53
CA ALA A 69 -6.35 13.66 -13.07
C ALA A 69 -5.28 12.74 -12.43
N LEU A 70 -4.98 11.60 -13.05
CA LEU A 70 -3.89 10.72 -12.63
C LEU A 70 -2.51 11.35 -12.86
N ARG A 71 -2.28 12.03 -13.99
CA ARG A 71 -1.03 12.76 -14.25
C ARG A 71 -0.84 13.91 -13.26
N ASP A 72 -1.88 14.68 -12.99
CA ASP A 72 -1.85 15.78 -12.02
C ASP A 72 -1.61 15.27 -10.59
N ALA A 73 -2.23 14.15 -10.20
CA ALA A 73 -1.97 13.51 -8.91
C ALA A 73 -0.50 13.06 -8.79
N LEU A 74 0.02 12.37 -9.82
CA LEU A 74 1.40 11.87 -9.85
C LEU A 74 2.45 12.99 -9.87
N ALA A 75 2.14 14.17 -10.43
CA ALA A 75 3.03 15.33 -10.41
C ALA A 75 3.37 15.85 -8.99
N SER A 76 2.57 15.46 -7.98
CA SER A 76 2.86 15.75 -6.56
C SER A 76 3.65 14.64 -5.84
N GLU A 77 4.07 13.60 -6.56
CA GLU A 77 4.78 12.42 -6.08
C GLU A 77 4.24 11.85 -4.75
N PRO A 78 2.92 11.55 -4.65
CA PRO A 78 2.35 10.92 -3.45
C PRO A 78 2.86 9.48 -3.32
N ASP A 79 2.85 8.92 -2.12
CA ASP A 79 3.26 7.53 -1.91
C ASP A 79 2.19 6.56 -2.46
N LEU A 80 0.92 6.98 -2.45
CA LEU A 80 -0.22 6.16 -2.85
C LEU A 80 -1.25 6.94 -3.70
N VAL A 81 -1.73 6.33 -4.78
CA VAL A 81 -2.92 6.76 -5.53
C VAL A 81 -3.91 5.60 -5.59
N LEU A 82 -5.13 5.82 -5.14
CA LEU A 82 -6.23 4.86 -5.27
C LEU A 82 -7.31 5.44 -6.19
N THR A 83 -7.71 4.68 -7.21
CA THR A 83 -8.87 5.04 -8.03
C THR A 83 -10.10 4.21 -7.70
N THR A 84 -11.30 4.70 -7.98
CA THR A 84 -12.53 3.90 -7.92
C THR A 84 -13.46 4.23 -9.08
N GLY A 85 -14.05 3.21 -9.69
CA GLY A 85 -14.87 3.34 -10.90
C GLY A 85 -14.12 2.96 -12.17
N GLY A 86 -14.82 3.00 -13.31
CA GLY A 86 -14.27 2.76 -14.65
C GLY A 86 -13.53 1.44 -14.92
N THR A 87 -13.61 0.42 -14.05
CA THR A 87 -12.91 -0.88 -14.22
C THR A 87 -13.77 -2.01 -14.79
N GLY A 88 -15.04 -1.75 -15.13
CA GLY A 88 -15.99 -2.74 -15.65
C GLY A 88 -15.79 -3.11 -17.12
N LEU A 89 -16.87 -3.51 -17.79
CA LEU A 89 -16.88 -3.93 -19.20
C LEU A 89 -17.75 -3.03 -20.10
N THR A 90 -18.20 -1.88 -19.60
CA THR A 90 -18.96 -0.91 -20.40
C THR A 90 -18.03 -0.13 -21.34
N PRO A 91 -18.52 0.46 -22.44
CA PRO A 91 -17.69 1.23 -23.36
C PRO A 91 -16.99 2.46 -22.74
N THR A 92 -17.48 2.93 -21.59
CA THR A 92 -16.91 4.04 -20.83
C THR A 92 -15.97 3.59 -19.71
N ASP A 93 -15.92 2.31 -19.36
CA ASP A 93 -14.95 1.80 -18.39
C ASP A 93 -13.53 1.87 -18.98
N ALA A 94 -12.83 2.99 -18.78
CA ALA A 94 -11.50 3.23 -19.33
C ALA A 94 -10.39 3.36 -18.27
N THR A 95 -10.69 3.10 -16.99
CA THR A 95 -9.71 3.28 -15.89
C THR A 95 -8.41 2.47 -16.09
N PRO A 96 -8.46 1.17 -16.48
CA PRO A 96 -7.25 0.41 -16.79
C PRO A 96 -6.45 1.01 -17.95
N GLU A 97 -7.12 1.44 -19.01
CA GLU A 97 -6.52 2.03 -20.22
C GLU A 97 -5.85 3.37 -19.94
N GLN A 98 -6.41 4.19 -19.06
CA GLN A 98 -5.83 5.47 -18.61
C GLN A 98 -4.71 5.29 -17.59
N THR A 99 -4.75 4.19 -16.82
CA THR A 99 -3.76 3.86 -15.79
C THR A 99 -2.49 3.25 -16.40
N LEU A 100 -2.64 2.27 -17.30
CA LEU A 100 -1.53 1.45 -17.81
C LEU A 100 -0.35 2.29 -18.39
N PRO A 101 -0.56 3.37 -19.17
CA PRO A 101 0.53 4.17 -19.73
C PRO A 101 1.31 4.99 -18.70
N LEU A 102 0.87 5.01 -17.44
CA LEU A 102 1.49 5.73 -16.33
C LEU A 102 2.31 4.81 -15.42
N LEU A 103 2.22 3.49 -15.59
CA LEU A 103 2.88 2.50 -14.73
C LEU A 103 4.23 2.06 -15.34
N ASP A 104 5.32 2.23 -14.60
CA ASP A 104 6.63 1.67 -14.95
C ASP A 104 6.66 0.15 -14.74
N ARG A 105 5.89 -0.35 -13.76
CA ARG A 105 5.85 -1.77 -13.38
C ARG A 105 4.49 -2.19 -12.83
N LEU A 106 3.90 -3.22 -13.41
CA LEU A 106 2.68 -3.87 -12.91
C LEU A 106 2.95 -4.74 -11.67
N VAL A 107 1.97 -4.81 -10.78
CA VAL A 107 1.90 -5.71 -9.62
C VAL A 107 0.61 -6.54 -9.71
N PRO A 108 0.53 -7.50 -10.66
CA PRO A 108 -0.73 -8.17 -11.02
C PRO A 108 -1.39 -8.91 -9.86
N GLY A 109 -0.60 -9.50 -8.95
CA GLY A 109 -1.09 -10.22 -7.78
C GLY A 109 -2.00 -9.41 -6.84
N VAL A 110 -1.84 -8.07 -6.79
CA VAL A 110 -2.74 -7.21 -6.00
C VAL A 110 -4.11 -7.10 -6.67
N ALA A 111 -4.13 -6.87 -7.99
CA ALA A 111 -5.37 -6.83 -8.76
C ALA A 111 -6.10 -8.19 -8.76
N GLU A 112 -5.35 -9.30 -8.81
CA GLU A 112 -5.87 -10.66 -8.68
C GLU A 112 -6.48 -10.92 -7.30
N ALA A 113 -5.79 -10.53 -6.23
CA ALA A 113 -6.29 -10.67 -4.86
C ALA A 113 -7.58 -9.86 -4.61
N ILE A 114 -7.66 -8.63 -5.14
CA ILE A 114 -8.87 -7.79 -5.06
C ILE A 114 -10.07 -8.46 -5.75
N ARG A 115 -9.87 -8.99 -6.98
CA ARG A 115 -10.91 -9.76 -7.67
C ARG A 115 -11.33 -11.01 -6.88
N ALA A 116 -10.36 -11.77 -6.38
CA ALA A 116 -10.60 -13.00 -5.65
C ALA A 116 -11.37 -12.77 -4.33
N ALA A 117 -11.08 -11.69 -3.60
CA ALA A 117 -11.79 -11.34 -2.37
C ALA A 117 -13.29 -11.06 -2.61
N GLY A 118 -13.63 -10.30 -3.65
CA GLY A 118 -15.03 -10.07 -4.01
C GLY A 118 -15.77 -11.35 -4.41
N VAL A 119 -15.11 -12.25 -5.17
CA VAL A 119 -15.68 -13.57 -5.50
C VAL A 119 -15.89 -14.41 -4.24
N ALA A 120 -14.91 -14.44 -3.33
CA ALA A 120 -14.99 -15.19 -2.07
C ALA A 120 -16.08 -14.67 -1.13
N LYS A 121 -16.38 -13.36 -1.16
CA LYS A 121 -17.50 -12.73 -0.45
C LYS A 121 -18.85 -12.90 -1.17
N GLY A 122 -18.93 -13.74 -2.21
CA GLY A 122 -20.19 -14.10 -2.88
C GLY A 122 -20.60 -13.17 -4.02
N VAL A 123 -19.67 -12.40 -4.60
CA VAL A 123 -19.90 -11.54 -5.77
C VAL A 123 -19.14 -12.08 -6.98
N PRO A 124 -19.69 -13.04 -7.75
CA PRO A 124 -18.99 -13.64 -8.89
C PRO A 124 -18.51 -12.62 -9.93
N THR A 125 -19.30 -11.55 -10.15
CA THR A 125 -18.97 -10.47 -11.11
C THR A 125 -17.73 -9.66 -10.72
N ALA A 126 -17.21 -9.77 -9.49
CA ALA A 126 -15.95 -9.15 -9.11
C ALA A 126 -14.78 -9.60 -9.99
N MET A 127 -14.81 -10.83 -10.53
CA MET A 127 -13.79 -11.35 -11.45
C MET A 127 -13.68 -10.54 -12.76
N LEU A 128 -14.73 -9.81 -13.14
CA LEU A 128 -14.80 -9.03 -14.38
C LEU A 128 -14.09 -7.66 -14.28
N SER A 129 -13.65 -7.25 -13.09
CA SER A 129 -12.93 -6.00 -12.90
C SER A 129 -11.55 -6.05 -13.56
N ARG A 130 -11.36 -5.22 -14.60
CA ARG A 130 -10.09 -5.07 -15.34
C ARG A 130 -9.06 -4.19 -14.62
N GLY A 131 -9.37 -3.73 -13.40
CA GLY A 131 -8.50 -2.85 -12.61
C GLY A 131 -7.07 -3.37 -12.47
N LEU A 132 -6.11 -2.45 -12.51
CA LEU A 132 -4.68 -2.69 -12.44
C LEU A 132 -4.12 -2.27 -11.06
N ALA A 133 -2.90 -2.75 -10.79
CA ALA A 133 -2.07 -2.27 -9.70
C ALA A 133 -0.62 -2.18 -10.20
N GLY A 134 0.12 -1.17 -9.76
CA GLY A 134 1.50 -0.96 -10.21
C GLY A 134 2.22 0.20 -9.52
N VAL A 135 3.45 0.44 -9.97
CA VAL A 135 4.29 1.55 -9.53
C VAL A 135 4.44 2.55 -10.68
N ALA A 136 4.31 3.84 -10.35
CA ALA A 136 4.53 4.98 -11.24
C ALA A 136 5.53 5.93 -10.55
N GLY A 137 6.78 5.95 -11.01
CA GLY A 137 7.90 6.60 -10.32
C GLY A 137 8.08 6.05 -8.90
N ARG A 138 7.72 6.87 -7.90
CA ARG A 138 7.72 6.53 -6.48
C ARG A 138 6.32 6.31 -5.87
N THR A 139 5.28 6.33 -6.68
CA THR A 139 3.88 6.18 -6.26
C THR A 139 3.40 4.75 -6.49
N PHE A 140 2.74 4.15 -5.49
CA PHE A 140 1.94 2.94 -5.71
C PHE A 140 0.53 3.33 -6.18
N LEU A 141 0.08 2.79 -7.31
CA LEU A 141 -1.22 3.11 -7.91
C LEU A 141 -2.07 1.85 -8.04
N VAL A 142 -3.29 1.86 -7.49
CA VAL A 142 -4.23 0.73 -7.55
C VAL A 142 -5.62 1.19 -7.99
N ASN A 143 -6.22 0.49 -8.96
CA ASN A 143 -7.61 0.71 -9.36
C ASN A 143 -8.55 -0.20 -8.58
N LEU A 144 -9.51 0.40 -7.86
CA LEU A 144 -10.53 -0.31 -7.10
C LEU A 144 -11.87 -0.35 -7.86
N PRO A 145 -12.76 -1.32 -7.58
CA PRO A 145 -14.11 -1.35 -8.14
C PRO A 145 -14.90 -0.06 -7.82
N GLY A 146 -15.90 0.27 -8.64
CA GLY A 146 -16.76 1.46 -8.43
C GLY A 146 -17.81 1.33 -7.32
N SER A 147 -18.09 0.12 -6.83
CA SER A 147 -19.12 -0.13 -5.80
C SER A 147 -18.52 -0.04 -4.40
N ARG A 148 -19.26 0.55 -3.44
CA ARG A 148 -18.80 0.67 -2.03
C ARG A 148 -18.38 -0.66 -1.41
N GLY A 149 -19.06 -1.75 -1.76
CA GLY A 149 -18.71 -3.10 -1.31
C GLY A 149 -17.36 -3.53 -1.88
N GLY A 150 -17.19 -3.44 -3.21
CA GLY A 150 -15.92 -3.78 -3.86
C GLY A 150 -14.75 -2.89 -3.45
N VAL A 151 -15.01 -1.62 -3.09
CA VAL A 151 -14.02 -0.73 -2.46
C VAL A 151 -13.62 -1.24 -1.08
N ALA A 152 -14.58 -1.55 -0.20
CA ALA A 152 -14.29 -2.09 1.13
C ALA A 152 -13.50 -3.41 1.03
N ASP A 153 -13.94 -4.33 0.16
CA ASP A 153 -13.27 -5.60 -0.10
C ASP A 153 -11.83 -5.42 -0.60
N ALA A 154 -11.60 -4.43 -1.47
CA ALA A 154 -10.27 -4.14 -1.98
C ALA A 154 -9.36 -3.49 -0.92
N LEU A 155 -9.92 -2.64 -0.06
CA LEU A 155 -9.20 -2.03 1.06
C LEU A 155 -8.80 -3.08 2.10
N ASP A 156 -9.69 -4.04 2.42
CA ASP A 156 -9.38 -5.17 3.30
C ASP A 156 -8.22 -6.03 2.76
N VAL A 157 -8.09 -6.15 1.42
CA VAL A 157 -6.97 -6.85 0.75
C VAL A 157 -5.67 -6.05 0.81
N LEU A 158 -5.75 -4.72 0.70
CA LEU A 158 -4.58 -3.85 0.70
C LEU A 158 -3.98 -3.65 2.09
N GLU A 159 -4.81 -3.51 3.13
CA GLU A 159 -4.41 -3.24 4.52
C GLU A 159 -3.19 -4.05 5.03
N PRO A 160 -3.16 -5.39 4.94
CA PRO A 160 -2.04 -6.18 5.48
C PRO A 160 -0.73 -6.07 4.68
N VAL A 161 -0.76 -5.56 3.44
CA VAL A 161 0.41 -5.54 2.53
C VAL A 161 0.89 -4.12 2.21
N LEU A 162 0.03 -3.11 2.32
CA LEU A 162 0.27 -1.76 1.82
C LEU A 162 1.45 -1.07 2.53
N GLY A 163 1.57 -1.20 3.86
CA GLY A 163 2.72 -0.68 4.61
C GLY A 163 4.06 -1.26 4.16
N HIS A 164 4.10 -2.56 3.81
CA HIS A 164 5.31 -3.21 3.31
C HIS A 164 5.60 -2.84 1.85
N ALA A 165 4.56 -2.79 1.00
CA ALA A 165 4.69 -2.41 -0.39
C ALA A 165 5.24 -0.98 -0.55
N LEU A 166 4.73 -0.03 0.23
CA LEU A 166 5.19 1.36 0.20
C LEU A 166 6.64 1.48 0.66
N ALA A 167 7.05 0.77 1.73
CA ALA A 167 8.44 0.77 2.21
C ALA A 167 9.45 0.12 1.25
N GLN A 168 9.01 -0.64 0.23
CA GLN A 168 9.89 -1.16 -0.83
C GLN A 168 10.06 -0.20 -2.02
N ILE A 169 9.21 0.81 -2.16
CA ILE A 169 9.26 1.74 -3.29
C ILE A 169 10.27 2.85 -2.95
N PRO A 170 11.36 3.02 -3.73
CA PRO A 170 12.43 3.96 -3.40
C PRO A 170 11.94 5.40 -3.22
N GLY A 171 12.43 6.06 -2.17
CA GLY A 171 12.06 7.44 -1.81
C GLY A 171 10.93 7.55 -0.77
N SER A 172 10.29 6.43 -0.40
CA SER A 172 9.29 6.36 0.70
C SER A 172 9.89 6.55 2.11
N ASP A 173 11.21 6.67 2.21
CA ASP A 173 11.94 7.03 3.41
C ASP A 173 11.75 8.54 3.70
N HIS A 174 10.73 8.85 4.50
CA HIS A 174 10.62 10.13 5.17
C HIS A 174 11.43 10.10 6.46
N ASP A 175 12.40 11.02 6.59
CA ASP A 175 13.34 11.11 7.70
C ASP A 175 12.66 11.09 9.09
N SER A 176 12.62 9.90 9.71
CA SER A 176 12.35 9.76 11.13
C SER A 176 13.60 10.17 11.92
N VAL A 177 13.76 11.48 12.13
CA VAL A 177 14.75 12.01 13.06
C VAL A 177 14.39 11.56 14.48
N HIS A 178 14.95 10.44 14.92
CA HIS A 178 15.56 10.32 16.24
C HIS A 178 16.55 9.15 16.31
N ASP A 179 17.82 9.50 16.48
CA ASP A 179 18.95 8.60 16.70
C ASP A 179 18.94 8.02 18.13
N SER A 180 19.26 6.73 18.28
CA SER A 180 20.43 6.24 19.05
C SER A 180 20.27 4.84 19.65
N GLY A 181 21.26 3.98 19.36
CA GLY A 181 21.82 3.08 20.37
C GLY A 181 21.32 1.63 20.45
N HIS A 182 21.75 0.78 19.52
CA HIS A 182 22.05 -0.62 19.87
C HIS A 182 23.54 -0.93 19.72
N GLN A 183 24.23 -0.91 20.87
CA GLN A 183 25.62 -1.29 21.00
C GLN A 183 25.81 -2.78 20.70
N ALA A 184 26.90 -3.12 20.01
CA ALA A 184 27.32 -4.51 19.83
C ALA A 184 27.72 -5.13 21.18
N VAL A 185 27.07 -6.24 21.55
CA VAL A 185 27.43 -7.00 22.75
C VAL A 185 28.73 -7.75 22.52
N GLN A 186 29.84 -7.21 23.05
CA GLN A 186 31.12 -7.90 23.08
C GLN A 186 31.14 -8.96 24.19
N HIS A 187 31.08 -10.25 23.84
CA HIS A 187 31.43 -11.30 24.79
C HIS A 187 32.94 -11.56 24.80
N LYS A 188 33.61 -11.10 25.86
CA LYS A 188 34.98 -11.51 26.23
C LYS A 188 35.04 -11.94 27.70
N HIS A 189 35.18 -13.24 27.92
CA HIS A 189 35.87 -13.80 29.10
C HIS A 189 36.83 -14.87 28.57
N HIS A 190 38.14 -14.57 28.49
CA HIS A 190 39.12 -14.86 29.55
C HIS A 190 39.14 -16.34 29.94
N GLY A 191 40.10 -17.07 29.38
CA GLY A 191 40.49 -18.40 29.85
C GLY A 191 41.83 -18.35 30.59
N THR A 192 42.20 -19.45 31.24
CA THR A 192 43.53 -19.61 31.85
C THR A 192 43.94 -21.09 31.84
N HIS A 193 45.04 -21.44 31.14
CA HIS A 193 46.09 -22.47 31.44
C HIS A 193 45.67 -23.90 31.92
N HIS A 194 46.33 -25.04 31.64
CA HIS A 194 47.67 -25.43 31.13
C HIS A 194 47.61 -26.95 30.71
N ALA A 195 48.58 -27.65 30.08
CA ALA A 195 49.94 -27.32 29.61
C ALA A 195 50.37 -28.07 28.30
N LYS A 196 51.01 -29.25 28.38
CA LYS A 196 51.68 -30.03 27.30
C LYS A 196 51.81 -31.53 27.68
N HIS A 197 51.90 -32.46 26.72
CA HIS A 197 53.09 -33.35 26.49
C HIS A 197 52.92 -34.40 25.34
N HIS A 198 54.01 -34.56 24.57
CA HIS A 198 54.50 -35.70 23.73
C HIS A 198 53.62 -36.66 22.88
N ALA A 199 53.67 -36.45 21.56
CA ALA A 199 54.40 -37.25 20.54
C ALA A 199 54.47 -38.82 20.55
N LYS A 200 53.89 -39.43 19.50
CA LYS A 200 54.41 -40.56 18.66
C LYS A 200 53.39 -40.76 17.50
N ASN A 201 53.65 -40.65 16.19
CA ASN A 201 54.67 -41.19 15.27
C ASN A 201 54.35 -42.61 14.72
N ARG A 202 54.47 -42.76 13.39
CA ARG A 202 54.25 -43.94 12.50
C ARG A 202 52.78 -44.28 12.19
N GLY A 203 52.41 -44.70 10.98
CA GLY A 203 53.19 -44.85 9.73
C GLY A 203 52.35 -45.46 8.60
N ASP A 204 52.86 -45.43 7.36
CA ASP A 204 52.17 -45.93 6.16
C ASP A 204 51.95 -47.45 6.15
N HIS A 205 50.82 -47.92 5.59
CA HIS A 205 50.81 -48.70 4.33
C HIS A 205 49.45 -49.38 4.02
N GLN A 206 49.19 -49.51 2.71
CA GLN A 206 48.11 -50.22 2.00
C GLN A 206 46.72 -49.55 2.00
#